data_AF-A0A920MVV8-F1
#
_entry.id   AF-A0A920MVV8-F1
#
_cell.length_a   1.000
_cell.length_b   1.000
_cell.length_c   1.000
_cell.angle_alpha   90.00
_cell.angle_beta   90.00
_cell.angle_gamma   90.00
#
_symmetry.space_group_name_H-M   'P 1'
#
loop_
_entity.id
_entity.type
_entity.pdbx_description
1 polymer ?
#
loop_
_entity_poly.entity_id
_entity_poly.type
_entity_poly.pdbx_seq_one_letter_code
_entity_poly.pdbx_strand_id
1 'polypeptide(L)' 'MSKGKQVICITHLPQIASRADNHLYVSKKISNDQTEVVANYLSEEQKVQAIAEFFSGDTVSSQAIDSAKQFRTEARG' A
#
# COMPACT_ATOMS: atom_id res chain seq x y z
N MET A 1 7.97 13.72 0.82
CA MET A 1 9.23 13.93 1.59
C MET A 1 10.40 13.52 0.71
N SER A 2 11.51 14.27 0.78
CA SER A 2 12.71 14.19 -0.08
C SER A 2 12.59 14.84 -1.46
N LYS A 3 12.70 16.17 -1.52
CA LYS A 3 12.75 16.91 -2.79
C LYS A 3 14.08 16.77 -3.55
N GLY A 4 15.04 15.96 -3.06
CA GLY A 4 16.37 15.81 -3.67
C GLY A 4 17.13 14.51 -3.39
N LYS A 5 16.51 13.51 -2.76
CA LYS A 5 17.11 12.18 -2.50
C LYS A 5 16.07 11.07 -2.70
N GLN A 6 16.48 9.85 -3.01
CA GLN A 6 15.56 8.72 -3.01
C GLN A 6 15.59 8.03 -1.65
N VAL A 7 14.42 7.81 -1.05
CA VAL A 7 14.27 7.04 0.18
C VAL A 7 13.49 5.77 -0.14
N ILE A 8 14.05 4.62 0.23
CA ILE A 8 13.39 3.33 0.13
C ILE A 8 13.01 2.92 1.56
N CYS A 9 11.73 2.63 1.77
CA CYS A 9 11.20 2.22 3.07
C CYS A 9 10.37 0.94 2.89
N ILE A 10 10.60 -0.04 3.75
CA ILE A 10 9.79 -1.26 3.85
C ILE A 10 8.95 -1.10 5.12
N THR A 11 7.63 -1.16 4.98
CA THR A 11 6.70 -0.91 6.08
C THR A 11 5.43 -1.73 5.91
N HIS A 12 4.85 -2.12 7.04
CA HIS A 12 3.50 -2.68 7.13
C HIS A 12 2.48 -1.64 7.64
N LEU A 13 2.94 -0.42 7.96
CA LEU A 13 2.10 0.64 8.50
C LEU A 13 1.45 1.45 7.36
N PRO A 14 0.11 1.53 7.32
CA PRO A 14 -0.61 2.23 6.25
C PRO A 14 -0.29 3.73 6.21
N GLN A 15 -0.01 4.37 7.35
CA GLN A 15 0.29 5.81 7.40
C GLN A 15 1.65 6.17 6.78
N ILE A 16 2.58 5.22 6.73
CA ILE A 16 3.87 5.39 6.08
C ILE A 16 3.72 5.06 4.59
N ALA A 17 3.04 3.96 4.28
CA ALA A 17 2.76 3.55 2.90
C ALA A 17 1.92 4.58 2.13
N SER A 18 1.00 5.30 2.78
CA SER A 18 0.18 6.35 2.16
C SER A 18 0.99 7.57 1.69
N ARG A 19 2.14 7.83 2.33
CA ARG A 19 3.06 8.95 2.04
C ARG A 19 4.09 8.66 0.96
N ALA A 20 4.13 7.43 0.44
CA ALA A 20 5.08 7.06 -0.60
C ALA A 20 4.63 7.62 -1.96
N ASP A 21 5.57 8.27 -2.66
CA ASP A 21 5.34 8.74 -4.04
C ASP A 21 5.09 7.54 -4.96
N ASN A 22 5.95 6.52 -4.85
CA ASN A 22 5.81 5.22 -5.51
C ASN A 22 5.60 4.13 -4.46
N HIS A 23 4.59 3.28 -4.68
CA HIS A 23 4.27 2.17 -3.77
C HIS A 23 4.49 0.85 -4.51
N LEU A 24 5.54 0.14 -4.11
CA LEU A 24 5.83 -1.22 -4.55
C LEU A 24 5.19 -2.20 -3.57
N TYR A 25 4.24 -2.99 -4.04
CA TYR A 25 3.56 -4.00 -3.24
C TYR A 25 4.17 -5.37 -3.48
N VAL A 26 4.58 -6.03 -2.40
CA VAL A 26 5.24 -7.34 -2.43
C VAL A 26 4.28 -8.38 -1.90
N SER A 27 3.96 -9.38 -2.73
CA SER A 27 3.08 -10.50 -2.36
C SER A 27 3.70 -11.84 -2.72
N LYS A 28 3.20 -12.89 -2.07
CA LYS A 28 3.53 -14.26 -2.41
C LYS A 28 2.41 -14.84 -3.27
N LYS A 29 2.78 -15.52 -4.34
CA LYS A 29 1.86 -16.27 -5.19
C LYS A 29 2.38 -17.69 -5.30
N ILE A 30 1.50 -18.68 -5.18
CA ILE A 30 1.85 -20.07 -5.44
C ILE A 30 1.55 -20.35 -6.91
N SER A 31 2.54 -20.81 -7.67
CA SER A 31 2.39 -21.27 -9.05
C SER A 31 3.15 -22.58 -9.22
N ASN A 32 2.51 -23.61 -9.78
CA ASN A 32 3.13 -24.92 -10.02
C ASN A 32 3.80 -25.53 -8.76
N ASP A 33 3.13 -25.48 -7.61
CA ASP A 33 3.66 -25.90 -6.29
C ASP A 33 4.95 -25.18 -5.83
N GLN A 34 5.31 -24.07 -6.49
CA GLN A 34 6.41 -23.21 -6.09
C GLN A 34 5.88 -21.88 -5.56
N THR A 35 6.52 -21.37 -4.51
CA THR A 35 6.22 -20.04 -3.97
C THR A 35 7.04 -19.00 -4.72
N GLU A 36 6.36 -18.14 -5.45
CA GLU A 36 6.95 -16.99 -6.14
C GLU A 36 6.70 -15.71 -5.34
N VAL A 37 7.71 -14.84 -5.28
CA VAL A 37 7.58 -13.50 -4.73
C VAL A 37 7.36 -12.53 -5.89
N VAL A 38 6.27 -11.79 -5.86
CA VAL A 38 5.89 -10.83 -6.89
C VAL A 38 5.95 -9.44 -6.29
N ALA A 39 6.60 -8.51 -7.00
CA ALA A 39 6.66 -7.10 -6.64
C ALA A 39 6.08 -6.25 -7.78
N ASN A 40 5.00 -5.52 -7.51
CA ASN A 40 4.32 -4.69 -8.51
C ASN A 40 4.12 -3.27 -8.01
N TYR A 41 4.25 -2.28 -8.89
CA TYR A 41 3.80 -0.93 -8.60
C TYR A 41 2.27 -0.89 -8.60
N LEU A 42 1.70 -0.25 -7.59
CA LEU A 42 0.25 -0.09 -7.48
C LEU A 42 -0.25 1.16 -8.21
N SER A 43 -1.41 1.08 -8.86
CA SER A 43 -2.19 2.25 -9.30
C SER A 43 -2.73 3.03 -8.10
N GLU A 44 -3.30 4.22 -8.31
CA GLU A 44 -3.89 4.98 -7.21
C GLU A 44 -5.06 4.23 -6.55
N GLU A 45 -5.90 3.56 -7.33
CA GLU A 45 -7.00 2.75 -6.81
C GLU A 45 -6.46 1.55 -6.02
N GLN A 46 -5.45 0.86 -6.55
CA GLN A 46 -4.83 -0.28 -5.89
C GLN A 46 -4.10 0.13 -4.59
N LYS A 47 -3.52 1.34 -4.53
CA LYS A 47 -2.93 1.87 -3.29
C LYS A 47 -3.99 2.09 -2.22
N VAL A 48 -5.16 2.65 -2.57
CA VAL A 48 -6.26 2.82 -1.61
C VAL A 48 -6.73 1.46 -1.11
N GLN A 49 -6.87 0.47 -2.00
CA GLN A 49 -7.25 -0.89 -1.63
C GLN A 49 -6.22 -1.53 -0.68
N ALA A 50 -4.93 -1.48 -1.00
CA ALA A 50 -3.88 -2.05 -0.16
C ALA A 50 -3.80 -1.36 1.22
N ILE A 51 -4.00 -0.04 1.27
CA ILE A 51 -4.08 0.71 2.53
C ILE A 51 -5.32 0.29 3.33
N ALA A 52 -6.47 0.12 2.67
CA ALA A 52 -7.70 -0.33 3.31
C ALA A 52 -7.56 -1.76 3.87
N GLU A 53 -6.90 -2.67 3.16
CA GLU A 53 -6.57 -4.02 3.66
C GLU A 53 -5.77 -3.96 4.97
N PHE A 54 -4.79 -3.05 5.09
CA PHE A 54 -4.07 -2.86 6.35
C PHE A 54 -4.95 -2.37 7.51
N PHE A 55 -6.02 -1.62 7.23
CA PHE A 55 -6.96 -1.15 8.26
C PHE A 55 -8.00 -2.20 8.65
N SER A 56 -8.36 -3.08 7.72
CA SER A 56 -9.53 -3.94 7.84
C SER A 56 -9.21 -5.38 8.22
N GLY A 57 -7.93 -5.75 8.35
CA GLY A 57 -7.52 -7.11 8.66
C GLY A 57 -8.04 -8.08 7.59
N ASP A 58 -8.97 -8.95 7.96
CA ASP A 58 -9.48 -10.02 7.09
C ASP A 58 -10.63 -9.61 6.16
N THR A 59 -11.30 -8.47 6.38
CA THR A 59 -12.44 -8.06 5.54
C THR A 59 -12.47 -6.56 5.31
N VAL A 60 -12.26 -6.13 4.06
CA VAL A 60 -12.28 -4.72 3.66
C VAL A 60 -13.69 -4.17 3.81
N SER A 61 -13.89 -3.32 4.82
CA SER A 61 -15.16 -2.63 5.05
C SER A 61 -15.20 -1.31 4.29
N SER A 62 -16.40 -0.77 4.06
CA SER A 62 -16.57 0.58 3.50
C SER A 62 -15.86 1.64 4.34
N GLN A 63 -15.87 1.50 5.68
CA GLN A 63 -15.18 2.42 6.59
C GLN A 63 -13.66 2.37 6.43
N ALA A 64 -13.09 1.19 6.14
CA ALA A 64 -11.66 1.05 5.88
C ALA A 64 -11.25 1.73 4.57
N ILE A 65 -12.08 1.65 3.53
CA ILE A 65 -11.86 2.36 2.27
C ILE A 65 -11.91 3.88 2.48
N ASP A 66 -12.89 4.36 3.23
CA ASP A 66 -13.02 5.81 3.51
C ASP A 66 -11.84 6.33 4.34
N SER A 67 -11.41 5.56 5.35
CA SER A 67 -10.20 5.86 6.13
C SER A 67 -8.95 5.88 5.23
N ALA A 68 -8.80 4.88 4.34
CA ALA A 68 -7.67 4.81 3.42
C ALA A 68 -7.61 6.02 2.47
N LYS A 69 -8.75 6.47 1.94
CA LYS A 69 -8.85 7.69 1.13
C LYS A 69 -8.45 8.94 1.92
N GLN A 70 -8.89 9.04 3.18
CA GLN A 70 -8.52 10.15 4.05
C GLN A 70 -7.01 10.20 4.29
N PHE A 71 -6.39 9.08 4.68
CA PHE A 71 -4.94 9.00 4.88
C PHE A 71 -4.14 9.29 3.60
N ARG A 72 -4.64 8.90 2.43
CA ARG A 72 -4.03 9.22 1.13
C ARG A 72 -4.06 10.73 0.85
N THR A 73 -5.16 11.38 1.21
CA THR A 73 -5.36 12.82 1.02
C THR A 73 -4.47 13.62 1.96
N GLU A 74 -4.45 13.26 3.24
CA GLU A 74 -3.58 13.87 4.26
C GLU A 74 -2.09 13.67 3.97
N ALA A 75 -1.72 12.55 3.36
CA ALA A 75 -0.33 12.25 3.01
C ALA A 75 0.23 13.08 1.85
N ARG A 76 -0.65 13.69 1.03
CA ARG A 76 -0.28 14.55 -0.10
C ARG A 76 -0.32 16.05 0.23
N GLY A 77 -0.85 16.42 1.40
CA GLY A 77 -0.87 17.78 1.94
C GLY A 77 0.48 18.23 2.49
#